data_AF-A0A139DH47-F1
#
_entry.id   AF-A0A139DH47-F1
#
_cell.length_a   1.000
_cell.length_b   1.000
_cell.length_c   1.000
_cell.angle_alpha   90.00
_cell.angle_beta   90.00
_cell.angle_gamma   90.00
#
_symmetry.space_group_name_H-M   'P 1'
#
loop_
_entity.id
_entity.type
_entity.pdbx_description
1 polymer ?
#
loop_
_entity_poly.entity_id
_entity_poly.type
_entity_poly.pdbx_seq_one_letter_code
_entity_poly.pdbx_strand_id
1 'polypeptide(L)'
;MSPLLAKAQRALESAKLLLATGDVDGAVNRAYYAMFDAAKAVLTEGSPPPVSQPIKSHNGLITLFSQHLVKTGRVTHDLGKNINAVEELRLIADYKAEDIITTERASWAVDASNQFVSVMTELTHKHK
;
A
#
# COMPACT_ATOMS: atom_id res chain seq x y z
N MET A 1 16.40 -7.79 2.67
CA MET A 1 15.09 -7.18 2.38
C MET A 1 15.25 -5.67 2.41
N SER A 2 14.64 -4.92 1.49
CA SER A 2 14.64 -3.46 1.50
C SER A 2 14.18 -2.90 2.86
N PRO A 3 14.76 -1.80 3.37
CA PRO A 3 14.24 -1.12 4.57
C PRO A 3 12.77 -0.69 4.42
N LEU A 4 12.37 -0.26 3.22
CA LEU A 4 10.99 0.12 2.91
C LEU A 4 10.06 -1.10 2.91
N LEU A 5 10.47 -2.23 2.33
CA LEU A 5 9.68 -3.47 2.41
C LEU A 5 9.57 -4.01 3.84
N ALA A 6 10.64 -3.89 4.64
CA ALA A 6 10.57 -4.24 6.06
C ALA A 6 9.58 -3.36 6.82
N LYS A 7 9.49 -2.07 6.48
CA LYS A 7 8.49 -1.16 7.04
C LYS A 7 7.08 -1.50 6.56
N ALA A 8 6.91 -1.83 5.28
CA ALA A 8 5.65 -2.28 4.72
C ALA A 8 5.12 -3.53 5.43
N GLN A 9 5.96 -4.55 5.63
CA GLN A 9 5.57 -5.76 6.34
C GLN A 9 5.15 -5.46 7.79
N ARG A 10 5.92 -4.64 8.52
CA ARG A 10 5.54 -4.24 9.88
C ARG A 10 4.21 -3.50 9.94
N ALA A 11 3.95 -2.61 8.99
CA ALA A 11 2.67 -1.90 8.90
C ALA A 11 1.52 -2.88 8.61
N LEU A 12 1.72 -3.86 7.73
CA LEU A 12 0.73 -4.88 7.42
C LEU A 12 0.40 -5.76 8.65
N GLU A 13 1.42 -6.20 9.40
CA GLU A 13 1.19 -6.94 10.65
C GLU A 13 0.46 -6.08 11.69
N SER A 14 0.77 -4.78 11.76
CA SER A 14 0.02 -3.85 12.61
C SER A 14 -1.44 -3.75 12.17
N ALA A 15 -1.71 -3.69 10.85
CA ALA A 15 -3.06 -3.62 10.32
C ALA A 15 -3.91 -4.84 10.70
N LYS A 16 -3.32 -6.04 10.59
CA LYS A 16 -3.96 -7.30 11.00
C LYS A 16 -4.29 -7.32 12.49
N LEU A 17 -3.37 -6.86 13.33
CA LEU A 17 -3.58 -6.79 14.78
C LEU A 17 -4.71 -5.83 15.15
N LEU A 18 -4.73 -4.64 14.56
CA LEU A 18 -5.75 -3.61 14.82
C LEU A 18 -7.13 -4.09 14.39
N LEU A 19 -7.22 -4.74 13.23
CA LEU A 19 -8.45 -5.36 12.75
C LEU A 19 -8.95 -6.43 13.74
N ALA A 20 -8.06 -7.29 14.24
CA ALA A 20 -8.41 -8.33 15.20
C ALA A 20 -8.92 -7.76 16.54
N THR A 21 -8.50 -6.55 16.91
CA THR A 21 -8.98 -5.85 18.11
C THR A 21 -10.20 -4.96 17.86
N GLY A 22 -10.69 -4.87 16.63
CA GLY A 22 -11.84 -4.03 16.25
C GLY A 22 -11.51 -2.57 15.96
N ASP A 23 -10.23 -2.19 15.93
CA ASP A 23 -9.80 -0.85 15.52
C ASP A 23 -9.75 -0.78 13.99
N VAL A 24 -10.92 -0.52 13.38
CA VAL A 24 -11.11 -0.50 11.93
C VAL A 24 -10.38 0.67 11.25
N ASP A 25 -10.35 1.83 11.88
CA ASP A 25 -9.67 3.02 11.36
C ASP A 25 -8.16 2.84 11.41
N GLY A 26 -7.63 2.36 12.54
CA GLY A 26 -6.24 1.99 12.68
C GLY A 26 -5.82 0.90 11.69
N ALA A 27 -6.67 -0.11 11.48
CA ALA A 27 -6.41 -1.16 10.50
C ALA A 27 -6.29 -0.61 9.08
N VAL A 28 -7.23 0.22 8.64
CA VAL A 28 -7.22 0.84 7.30
C VAL A 28 -6.01 1.76 7.14
N ASN A 29 -5.69 2.58 8.14
CA ASN A 29 -4.52 3.45 8.13
C ASN A 29 -3.24 2.65 7.91
N ARG A 30 -3.05 1.60 8.71
CA ARG A 30 -1.86 0.74 8.63
C ARG A 30 -1.81 -0.06 7.33
N ALA A 31 -2.97 -0.52 6.83
CA ALA A 31 -3.06 -1.20 5.55
C ALA A 31 -2.60 -0.31 4.39
N TYR A 32 -3.02 0.96 4.38
CA TYR A 32 -2.56 1.93 3.38
C TYR A 32 -1.05 2.16 3.46
N TYR A 33 -0.49 2.40 4.65
CA TYR A 33 0.94 2.68 4.79
C TYR A 33 1.81 1.49 4.41
N ALA A 34 1.32 0.26 4.61
CA ALA A 34 1.97 -0.93 4.09
C ALA A 34 2.07 -0.91 2.55
N MET A 35 0.97 -0.59 1.86
CA MET A 35 0.96 -0.46 0.40
C MET A 35 1.85 0.70 -0.08
N PHE A 36 1.80 1.84 0.61
CA PHE A 36 2.60 3.02 0.29
C PHE A 36 4.10 2.73 0.37
N ASP A 37 4.58 2.16 1.49
CA ASP A 37 6.00 1.85 1.66
C ASP A 37 6.45 0.76 0.67
N ALA A 38 5.60 -0.24 0.37
CA ALA A 38 5.92 -1.27 -0.62
C ALA A 38 6.02 -0.73 -2.05
N ALA A 39 5.07 0.11 -2.46
CA ALA A 39 5.11 0.79 -3.76
C ALA A 39 6.33 1.71 -3.86
N LYS A 40 6.65 2.45 -2.79
CA LYS A 40 7.84 3.31 -2.73
C LYS A 40 9.10 2.49 -2.93
N ALA A 41 9.22 1.33 -2.28
CA ALA A 41 10.36 0.43 -2.45
C ALA A 41 10.57 0.04 -3.92
N VAL A 42 9.52 -0.41 -4.60
CA VAL A 42 9.63 -0.82 -6.02
C VAL A 42 9.98 0.37 -6.93
N LEU A 43 9.41 1.54 -6.66
CA LEU A 43 9.63 2.75 -7.47
C LEU A 43 11.04 3.33 -7.31
N THR A 44 11.65 3.23 -6.13
CA THR A 44 12.94 3.90 -5.84
C THR A 44 14.12 2.95 -5.69
N GLU A 45 13.88 1.67 -5.42
CA GLU A 45 14.93 0.67 -5.17
C GLU A 45 14.91 -0.50 -6.18
N GLY A 46 14.02 -0.46 -7.18
CA GLY A 46 14.04 -1.39 -8.31
C GLY A 46 15.35 -1.31 -9.12
N SER A 47 15.60 -2.29 -10.00
CA SER A 47 16.78 -2.31 -10.87
C SER A 47 16.40 -2.40 -12.35
N PRO A 48 16.58 -1.33 -13.16
CA PRO A 48 16.88 0.04 -12.72
C PRO A 48 15.69 0.66 -11.96
N PRO A 49 15.92 1.60 -11.04
CA PRO A 49 14.83 2.23 -10.30
C PRO A 49 14.02 3.12 -11.24
N PRO A 50 12.68 2.96 -11.31
CA PRO A 50 11.84 3.81 -12.13
C PRO A 50 11.97 5.31 -11.80
N VAL A 51 12.25 5.64 -10.54
CA VAL A 51 12.30 7.00 -10.03
C VAL A 51 13.57 7.22 -9.20
N SER A 52 14.32 8.27 -9.53
CA SER A 52 15.53 8.68 -8.81
C SER A 52 15.31 9.84 -7.84
N GLN A 53 14.14 10.50 -7.90
CA GLN A 53 13.80 11.63 -7.02
C GLN A 53 12.95 11.18 -5.82
N PRO A 54 13.06 11.85 -4.66
CA PRO A 54 12.21 11.56 -3.51
C PRO A 54 10.73 11.76 -3.83
N ILE A 55 9.91 10.75 -3.51
CA ILE A 55 8.45 10.85 -3.57
C ILE A 55 7.96 11.62 -2.33
N LYS A 56 7.32 12.78 -2.56
CA LYS A 56 6.98 13.77 -1.51
C LYS A 56 5.50 13.80 -1.11
N SER A 57 4.63 13.07 -1.81
CA SER A 57 3.19 13.07 -1.54
C SER A 57 2.55 11.72 -1.86
N HIS A 58 1.38 11.50 -1.26
CA HIS A 58 0.53 10.33 -1.47
C HIS A 58 0.05 10.22 -2.92
N ASN A 59 -0.60 11.27 -3.43
CA ASN A 59 -1.01 11.35 -4.83
C ASN A 59 0.15 11.20 -5.82
N GLY A 60 1.33 11.76 -5.48
CA GLY A 60 2.53 11.64 -6.29
C GLY A 60 3.00 10.17 -6.39
N LEU A 61 2.99 9.45 -5.27
CA LEU A 61 3.31 8.02 -5.26
C LEU A 61 2.36 7.22 -6.16
N ILE A 62 1.05 7.43 -6.01
CA ILE A 62 0.04 6.67 -6.76
C ILE A 62 0.11 6.98 -8.26
N THR A 63 0.37 8.23 -8.62
CA THR A 63 0.60 8.64 -10.01
C THR A 63 1.79 7.88 -10.61
N LEU A 64 2.93 7.87 -9.92
CA LEU A 64 4.13 7.17 -10.35
C LEU A 64 3.92 5.65 -10.42
N PHE A 65 3.22 5.08 -9.44
CA PHE A 65 2.84 3.66 -9.42
C PHE A 65 2.02 3.29 -10.66
N SER A 66 0.99 4.08 -10.96
CA SER A 66 0.17 3.90 -12.15
C SER A 66 0.98 3.99 -13.44
N GLN A 67 1.83 5.02 -13.56
CA GLN A 67 2.64 5.26 -14.75
C GLN A 67 3.68 4.16 -15.00
N HIS A 68 4.41 3.76 -13.96
CA HIS A 68 5.59 2.90 -14.13
C HIS A 68 5.31 1.41 -13.93
N LEU A 69 4.25 1.04 -13.21
CA LEU A 69 3.96 -0.35 -12.90
C LEU A 69 2.65 -0.83 -13.53
N VAL A 70 1.58 -0.05 -13.45
CA VAL A 70 0.27 -0.47 -13.99
C VAL A 70 0.25 -0.35 -15.51
N LYS A 71 0.53 0.84 -16.05
CA LYS A 71 0.47 1.10 -17.50
C LYS A 71 1.52 0.32 -18.32
N THR A 72 2.60 -0.09 -17.66
CA THR A 72 3.66 -0.91 -18.28
C THR A 72 3.39 -2.42 -18.17
N GLY A 73 2.29 -2.82 -17.51
CA GLY A 73 1.91 -4.22 -17.32
C GLY A 73 2.79 -4.99 -16.32
N ARG A 74 3.64 -4.31 -15.53
CA ARG A 74 4.44 -4.94 -14.47
C ARG A 74 3.57 -5.42 -13.30
N VAL A 75 2.41 -4.78 -13.10
CA VAL A 75 1.37 -5.20 -12.16
C VAL A 75 0.01 -5.15 -12.83
N THR A 76 -0.98 -5.80 -12.23
CA THR A 76 -2.36 -5.78 -12.72
C THR A 76 -3.02 -4.42 -12.49
N HIS A 77 -4.03 -4.12 -13.30
CA HIS A 77 -4.86 -2.92 -13.13
C HIS A 77 -5.59 -2.91 -11.77
N ASP A 78 -5.99 -4.07 -11.25
CA ASP A 78 -6.69 -4.18 -9.98
C ASP A 78 -5.79 -3.81 -8.78
N LEU A 79 -4.48 -4.08 -8.82
CA LEU A 79 -3.56 -3.56 -7.81
C LEU A 79 -3.51 -2.03 -7.81
N GLY A 80 -3.58 -1.41 -9.00
CA GLY A 80 -3.72 0.04 -9.15
C GLY A 80 -5.02 0.57 -8.57
N LYS A 81 -6.15 -0.10 -8.81
CA LYS A 81 -7.44 0.29 -8.20
C LYS A 81 -7.42 0.16 -6.68
N ASN A 82 -6.86 -0.93 -6.17
CA ASN A 82 -6.85 -1.23 -4.75
C ASN A 82 -6.10 -0.16 -3.94
N ILE A 83 -4.93 0.30 -4.40
CA ILE A 83 -4.20 1.34 -3.66
C ILE A 83 -4.95 2.67 -3.62
N ASN A 84 -5.67 3.04 -4.68
CA ASN A 84 -6.53 4.22 -4.69
C ASN A 84 -7.69 4.07 -3.70
N ALA A 85 -8.40 2.94 -3.75
CA ALA A 85 -9.54 2.70 -2.86
C ALA A 85 -9.14 2.62 -1.38
N VAL A 86 -7.98 2.03 -1.06
CA VAL A 86 -7.46 1.99 0.31
C VAL A 86 -6.96 3.36 0.76
N GLU A 87 -6.45 4.22 -0.14
CA GLU A 87 -6.15 5.62 0.16
C GLU A 87 -7.41 6.41 0.54
N GLU A 88 -8.50 6.24 -0.22
CA GLU A 88 -9.78 6.89 0.06
C GLU A 88 -10.34 6.44 1.41
N LEU A 89 -10.26 5.15 1.73
CA LEU A 89 -10.65 4.64 3.04
C LEU A 89 -9.76 5.22 4.15
N ARG A 90 -8.44 5.33 3.95
CA ARG A 90 -7.58 5.99 4.93
C ARG A 90 -7.98 7.45 5.15
N LEU A 91 -8.30 8.20 4.08
CA LEU A 91 -8.74 9.59 4.24
C LEU A 91 -10.02 9.70 5.07
N ILE A 92 -10.90 8.70 4.99
CA ILE A 92 -12.06 8.60 5.88
C ILE A 92 -11.62 8.32 7.32
N ALA A 93 -10.83 7.26 7.53
CA ALA A 93 -10.33 6.86 8.85
C ALA A 93 -9.57 7.98 9.60
N ASP A 94 -8.73 8.74 8.88
CA ASP A 94 -7.84 9.72 9.50
C ASP A 94 -8.51 11.07 9.80
N TYR A 95 -9.59 11.40 9.07
CA TYR A 95 -10.12 12.78 9.08
C TYR A 95 -11.64 12.89 9.28
N LYS A 96 -12.41 11.81 9.12
CA LYS A 96 -13.84 11.85 9.40
C LYS A 96 -14.10 11.34 10.82
N ALA A 97 -14.81 12.14 11.60
CA ALA A 97 -15.13 11.83 13.00
C ALA A 97 -16.32 10.85 13.16
N GLU A 98 -16.92 10.41 12.06
CA GLU A 98 -18.05 9.49 12.03
C GLU A 98 -17.52 8.06 11.77
N ASP A 99 -18.04 7.07 12.50
CA ASP A 99 -17.75 5.63 12.31
C ASP A 99 -18.32 5.12 10.98
N ILE A 100 -17.73 5.56 9.87
CA ILE A 100 -18.20 5.26 8.50
C ILE A 100 -17.63 3.93 7.99
N ILE A 101 -16.48 3.50 8.50
CA ILE A 101 -15.78 2.31 8.03
C ILE A 101 -16.33 1.08 8.73
N THR A 102 -16.90 0.16 7.94
CA THR A 102 -17.36 -1.13 8.47
C THR A 102 -16.19 -2.11 8.62
N THR A 103 -16.35 -3.10 9.51
CA THR A 103 -15.38 -4.18 9.68
C THR A 103 -15.10 -4.92 8.37
N GLU A 104 -16.10 -5.11 7.51
CA GLU A 104 -15.94 -5.77 6.21
C GLU A 104 -15.05 -4.93 5.27
N ARG A 105 -15.24 -3.60 5.26
CA ARG A 105 -14.39 -2.68 4.47
C ARG A 105 -12.96 -2.65 5.00
N ALA A 106 -12.79 -2.64 6.32
CA ALA A 106 -11.46 -2.71 6.94
C ALA A 106 -10.76 -4.04 6.65
N SER A 107 -11.47 -5.17 6.77
CA SER A 107 -10.96 -6.50 6.41
C SER A 107 -10.53 -6.56 4.95
N TRP A 108 -11.38 -6.07 4.04
CA TRP A 108 -11.04 -5.99 2.63
C TRP A 108 -9.77 -5.15 2.38
N ALA A 109 -9.62 -4.01 3.06
CA ALA A 109 -8.43 -3.17 2.92
C ALA A 109 -7.16 -3.88 3.41
N VAL A 110 -7.23 -4.62 4.51
CA VAL A 110 -6.12 -5.42 5.03
C VAL A 110 -5.75 -6.55 4.07
N ASP A 111 -6.73 -7.26 3.49
CA ASP A 111 -6.49 -8.32 2.50
C ASP A 111 -5.88 -7.77 1.21
N ALA A 112 -6.42 -6.65 0.71
CA ALA A 112 -5.88 -5.96 -0.46
C ALA A 112 -4.44 -5.50 -0.22
N SER A 113 -4.14 -4.99 0.98
CA SER A 113 -2.79 -4.61 1.39
C SER A 113 -1.85 -5.81 1.46
N ASN A 114 -2.29 -6.94 2.03
CA ASN A 114 -1.52 -8.18 2.08
C ASN A 114 -1.14 -8.68 0.68
N GLN A 115 -2.11 -8.74 -0.24
CA GLN A 115 -1.85 -9.11 -1.64
C GLN A 115 -0.87 -8.14 -2.31
N PHE A 116 -1.07 -6.84 -2.10
CA PHE A 116 -0.22 -5.80 -2.70
C PHE A 116 1.23 -5.90 -2.23
N VAL A 117 1.46 -6.02 -0.91
CA VAL A 117 2.80 -6.16 -0.32
C VAL A 117 3.50 -7.42 -0.82
N SER A 118 2.77 -8.54 -0.94
CA SER A 118 3.32 -9.78 -1.50
C SER A 118 3.85 -9.57 -2.93
N VAL A 119 3.03 -8.98 -3.81
CA VAL A 119 3.42 -8.74 -5.21
C VAL A 119 4.60 -7.77 -5.32
N MET A 120 4.61 -6.69 -4.52
CA MET A 120 5.74 -5.74 -4.52
C MET A 120 7.03 -6.40 -4.05
N THR A 121 6.94 -7.26 -3.05
CA THR A 121 8.09 -8.01 -2.53
C THR A 121 8.65 -8.93 -3.62
N GLU A 122 7.81 -9.71 -4.30
CA GLU A 122 8.23 -10.55 -5.42
C GLU A 122 8.90 -9.77 -6.56
N LEU A 123 8.37 -8.60 -6.92
CA LEU A 123 8.95 -7.75 -7.96
C LEU A 123 10.36 -7.27 -7.61
N THR A 124 10.65 -7.01 -6.33
CA THR A 124 12.01 -6.64 -5.91
C THR A 124 12.98 -7.82 -5.86
N HIS A 125 12.49 -9.05 -5.69
CA HIS A 125 13.33 -10.25 -5.66
C HIS A 125 13.70 -10.77 -7.05
N LYS A 126 12.82 -10.63 -8.05
CA LYS A 126 13.05 -11.10 -9.44
C LYS A 126 14.15 -10.32 -10.20
N HIS A 127 14.74 -9.29 -9.60
CA HIS A 127 15.74 -8.42 -10.22
C HIS A 127 17.09 -8.40 -9.46
N LYS A 128 17.33 -9.36 -8.56
CA LYS A 128 18.66 -9.68 -8.02
C LYS A 128 19.23 -10.89 -8.71
#